data_AF-A0A2U1QCR5-F1
#
_entry.id   AF-A0A2U1QCR5-F1
#
_cell.length_a   1.000
_cell.length_b   1.000
_cell.length_c   1.000
_cell.angle_alpha   90.00
_cell.angle_beta   90.00
_cell.angle_gamma   90.00
#
_symmetry.space_group_name_H-M   'P 1'
#
loop_
_entity.id
_entity.type
_entity.pdbx_description
1 polymer ?
#
loop_
_entity_poly.entity_id
_entity_poly.type
_entity_poly.pdbx_seq_one_letter_code
_entity_poly.pdbx_strand_id
1 'polypeptide(L)' 'MMVGAFSHSTAVGKLRKDLPDVPSNAHVMFPRYTLDEAAAVSHYYLRQRLIRREAFSDEGWKKLYYLANGNG' A
#
# COMPACT_ATOMS: atom_id res chain seq x y z
N MET A 1 -13.15 21.06 -11.28
CA MET A 1 -11.94 20.32 -10.87
C MET A 1 -12.31 18.84 -10.81
N MET A 2 -11.58 17.96 -11.50
CA MET A 2 -11.88 16.53 -11.57
C MET A 2 -10.69 15.75 -11.03
N VAL A 3 -10.94 14.78 -10.13
CA VAL A 3 -9.93 13.85 -9.60
C VAL A 3 -10.42 12.44 -9.90
N GLY A 4 -9.62 11.67 -10.64
CA GLY A 4 -9.83 10.25 -10.87
C GLY A 4 -8.81 9.42 -10.10
N ALA A 5 -9.19 8.24 -9.65
CA ALA A 5 -8.29 7.29 -8.99
C ALA A 5 -8.29 5.97 -9.76
N PHE A 6 -7.11 5.39 -9.95
CA PHE A 6 -6.99 4.05 -10.51
C PHE A 6 -7.01 3.02 -9.39
N SER A 7 -7.93 2.06 -9.49
CA SER A 7 -7.82 0.79 -8.78
C SER A 7 -7.13 -0.21 -9.71
N HIS A 8 -5.85 -0.49 -9.46
CA HIS A 8 -5.11 -1.56 -10.16
C HIS A 8 -5.48 -2.97 -9.64
N SER A 9 -6.53 -3.08 -8.83
CA SER A 9 -7.05 -4.33 -8.29
C SER A 9 -7.74 -5.14 -9.39
N THR A 10 -7.00 -6.06 -10.01
CA THR A 10 -7.41 -7.28 -10.76
C THR A 10 -8.54 -7.26 -11.81
N ALA A 11 -9.41 -6.26 -11.86
CA ALA A 11 -10.67 -6.27 -12.61
C ALA A 11 -10.57 -5.57 -13.98
N VAL A 12 -9.52 -4.80 -14.21
CA VAL A 12 -9.30 -4.09 -15.48
C VAL A 12 -7.83 -4.27 -15.82
N GLY A 13 -7.55 -4.90 -16.96
CA GLY A 13 -6.18 -5.16 -17.41
C GLY A 13 -5.33 -3.89 -17.39
N LYS A 14 -3.99 -4.05 -17.43
CA LYS A 14 -3.04 -2.93 -17.36
C LYS A 14 -3.44 -1.84 -18.36
N LEU A 15 -3.93 -0.71 -17.85
CA LEU A 15 -4.20 0.46 -18.66
C LEU A 15 -2.88 1.00 -19.21
N ARG A 16 -2.93 1.53 -20.43
CA ARG A 16 -1.77 2.22 -21.00
C ARG A 16 -1.48 3.45 -20.15
N LYS A 17 -0.20 3.76 -19.97
CA LYS A 17 0.26 4.95 -19.25
C LYS A 17 -0.28 6.23 -19.90
N ASP A 18 -0.36 6.23 -21.22
CA ASP A 18 -0.92 7.32 -22.00
C ASP A 18 -2.41 7.05 -22.24
N LEU A 19 -3.25 7.89 -21.65
CA LEU A 19 -4.70 7.86 -21.82
C LEU A 19 -5.12 9.05 -22.69
N PRO A 20 -6.10 8.87 -23.58
CA PRO A 20 -6.66 9.97 -24.35
C PRO A 20 -7.21 11.03 -23.38
N ASP A 21 -6.97 12.29 -23.69
CA ASP A 21 -7.46 13.46 -22.94
C ASP A 21 -6.98 13.57 -21.48
N VAL A 22 -5.96 12.80 -21.08
CA VAL A 22 -5.32 12.90 -19.76
C VAL A 22 -3.94 13.57 -19.91
N PRO A 23 -3.68 14.69 -19.21
CA PRO A 23 -2.35 15.30 -19.21
C PRO A 23 -1.27 14.35 -18.69
N SER A 24 -0.08 14.37 -19.29
CA SER A 24 1.04 13.50 -18.92
C SER A 24 1.55 13.71 -17.50
N ASN A 25 1.29 14.87 -16.90
CA ASN A 25 1.63 15.23 -15.52
C ASN A 25 0.46 15.02 -14.53
N ALA A 26 -0.69 14.50 -14.97
CA ALA A 26 -1.82 14.23 -14.09
C ALA A 26 -1.61 12.99 -13.21
N HIS A 27 -0.63 12.15 -13.55
CA HIS A 27 -0.35 10.92 -12.83
C HIS A 27 0.49 11.18 -11.58
N VAL A 28 -0.13 11.01 -10.41
CA VAL A 28 0.53 11.12 -9.11
C VAL A 28 0.64 9.71 -8.52
N MET A 29 1.88 9.22 -8.37
CA MET A 29 2.13 7.95 -7.70
C MET A 29 2.15 8.16 -6.19
N PHE A 30 1.32 7.40 -5.48
CA PHE A 30 1.41 7.37 -4.03
C PHE A 30 2.59 6.51 -3.59
N PRO A 31 3.40 6.99 -2.63
CA PRO A 31 4.43 6.15 -2.04
C PRO A 31 3.77 4.99 -1.30
N ARG A 32 4.50 3.89 -1.24
CA ARG A 32 4.18 2.78 -0.33
C ARG A 32 4.47 3.19 1.11
N TYR A 33 4.12 2.35 2.08
CA TYR A 33 4.43 2.64 3.46
C TYR A 33 5.91 2.89 3.67
N THR A 34 6.21 3.85 4.53
CA THR A 34 7.49 3.98 5.22
C THR A 34 7.61 2.93 6.32
N LEU A 35 8.81 2.78 6.89
CA LEU A 35 9.00 1.88 8.05
C LEU A 35 8.16 2.30 9.26
N ASP A 36 8.03 3.60 9.52
CA ASP A 36 7.26 4.12 10.65
C ASP A 36 5.75 3.91 10.45
N GLU A 37 5.24 4.09 9.23
CA GLU A 37 3.86 3.78 8.88
C GLU A 37 3.58 2.27 8.99
N ALA A 38 4.49 1.44 8.50
CA ALA A 38 4.38 -0.02 8.63
C ALA A 38 4.39 -0.47 10.10
N ALA A 39 5.20 0.16 10.95
CA ALA A 39 5.21 -0.09 12.39
C ALA A 39 3.86 0.30 13.01
N ALA A 40 3.37 1.51 12.72
CA ALA A 40 2.10 2.01 13.24
C ALA A 40 0.93 1.08 12.88
N VAL A 41 0.85 0.63 11.62
CA VAL A 41 -0.18 -0.31 11.15
C VAL A 41 -0.04 -1.67 11.81
N SER A 42 1.19 -2.19 11.94
CA SER A 42 1.43 -3.50 12.55
C SER A 42 1.05 -3.53 14.04
N HIS A 43 1.40 -2.47 14.79
CA HIS A 43 0.97 -2.33 16.18
C HIS A 43 -0.53 -2.07 16.30
N TYR A 44 -1.14 -1.38 15.34
CA TYR A 44 -2.59 -1.23 15.27
C TYR A 44 -3.28 -2.60 15.13
N TYR A 45 -2.82 -3.46 14.22
CA TYR A 45 -3.36 -4.81 14.03
C TYR A 45 -3.24 -5.67 15.29
N LEU A 46 -2.12 -5.58 16.01
CA LEU A 46 -1.95 -6.26 17.29
C LEU A 46 -2.96 -5.77 18.33
N ARG A 47 -3.12 -4.45 18.46
CA ARG A 47 -4.05 -3.83 19.43
C ARG A 47 -5.50 -4.21 19.14
N GLN A 48 -5.89 -4.27 17.87
CA GLN A 48 -7.25 -4.67 17.45
C GLN A 48 -7.47 -6.18 17.41
N ARG A 49 -6.47 -7.00 17.78
CA ARG A 49 -6.52 -8.47 17.72
C ARG A 49 -6.80 -9.02 16.32
N LEU A 50 -6.38 -8.30 15.28
CA LEU A 50 -6.46 -8.74 13.87
C LEU A 50 -5.34 -9.73 13.52
N ILE A 51 -4.28 -9.76 14.33
CA ILE A 51 -3.22 -10.75 14.29
C ILE A 51 -3.07 -11.43 15.65
N ARG A 52 -2.63 -12.68 15.63
CA ARG A 52 -2.34 -13.46 16.86
C ARG A 52 -1.13 -12.86 17.56
N ARG A 53 -1.23 -12.64 18.88
CA ARG A 53 -0.16 -12.00 19.67
C ARG A 53 1.12 -12.83 19.66
N GLU A 54 0.99 -14.16 19.59
CA GLU A 54 2.11 -15.11 19.53
C GLU A 54 2.88 -15.03 18.20
N ALA A 55 2.23 -14.57 17.12
CA ALA A 55 2.86 -14.41 15.81
C ALA A 55 3.52 -13.02 15.64
N PHE A 56 3.24 -12.08 16.54
CA PHE A 56 3.79 -10.73 16.46
C PHE A 56 5.18 -10.65 17.12
N SER A 57 6.12 -10.03 16.42
CA SER A 57 7.42 -9.66 16.96
C SER A 57 7.96 -8.43 16.24
N ASP A 58 8.85 -7.68 16.90
CA ASP A 58 9.46 -6.48 16.32
C ASP A 58 10.26 -6.77 15.04
N GLU A 59 10.82 -7.97 14.93
CA GLU A 59 11.52 -8.42 13.73
C GLU A 59 10.55 -8.97 12.67
N GLY A 60 9.45 -9.58 13.09
CA GLY A 60 8.47 -10.19 12.20
C GLY A 60 7.77 -9.18 11.31
N TRP A 61 7.29 -8.06 11.87
CA TRP A 61 6.61 -7.04 11.07
C TRP A 61 7.56 -6.35 10.07
N LYS A 62 8.84 -6.18 10.44
CA LYS A 62 9.86 -5.64 9.53
C LYS A 62 10.10 -6.59 8.35
N LYS A 63 10.17 -7.89 8.61
CA LYS A 63 10.28 -8.90 7.53
C LYS A 63 9.07 -8.85 6.59
N LEU A 64 7.87 -8.69 7.12
CA LEU A 64 6.66 -8.52 6.31
C LEU A 64 6.72 -7.24 5.46
N TYR A 65 7.17 -6.13 6.02
CA TYR A 65 7.40 -4.88 5.29
C TYR A 65 8.31 -5.10 4.07
N TYR A 66 9.46 -5.75 4.25
CA TYR A 66 10.37 -6.03 3.13
C TYR A 66 9.78 -7.05 2.14
N LEU A 67 9.12 -8.10 2.62
CA LEU A 67 8.48 -9.13 1.77
C LEU A 67 7.38 -8.55 0.88
N ALA A 68 6.53 -7.67 1.44
CA ALA A 68 5.47 -6.97 0.70
C ALA A 68 6.01 -5.79 -0.11
N ASN A 69 7.30 -5.49 -0.01
CA ASN A 69 7.95 -4.31 -0.57
C ASN A 69 7.19 -3.02 -0.15
N GLY A 70 6.85 -2.90 1.13
CA GLY A 70 6.12 -1.77 1.71
C GLY A 70 4.65 -1.65 1.33
N ASN A 71 4.09 -2.63 0.59
CA ASN A 71 2.67 -2.61 0.25
C ASN A 71 1.82 -2.96 1.49
N GLY A 72 0.76 -2.18 1.70
CA GLY A 72 -0.19 -2.33 2.81
C GLY A 72 -1.25 -3.40 2.58
#